data_AF-A0A956D4U2-F1
#
_entry.id   AF-A0A956D4U2-F1
#
_cell.length_a   1.000
_cell.length_b   1.000
_cell.length_c   1.000
_cell.angle_alpha   90.00
_cell.angle_beta   90.00
_cell.angle_gamma   90.00
#
_symmetry.space_group_name_H-M   'P 1'
#
loop_
_entity.id
_entity.type
_entity.pdbx_description
1 polymer ?
#
loop_
_entity_poly.entity_id
_entity_poly.type
_entity_poly.pdbx_seq_one_letter_code
_entity_poly.pdbx_strand_id
1 'polypeptide(L)'
;MRRLLSFLLMLTPATAAAMPRGADGAALRDAATAMHELRLEEAGAVIDRLALDHPDDPDVRFERAMIRFYRGDYAGAVADLDAAGTEGTLRAADDRATLTALIRDTRQATRSFVEERSSDGRYVVSHAPGPDAVLVPYAFEALARADRALSEEIGVHVPGPIRLEIYPSAASLAQVSALTVQDIETTGTIALCKWDRLMVTSPRALVRGYPWMDT
;
A
#
# COMPACT_ATOMS: atom_id res chain seq x y z
N MET A 1 -48.08 28.26 -39.61
CA MET A 1 -46.94 27.48 -40.13
C MET A 1 -45.96 27.23 -39.00
N ARG A 2 -45.75 25.96 -38.64
CA ARG A 2 -44.94 25.47 -37.50
C ARG A 2 -43.46 25.89 -37.64
N ARG A 3 -42.91 26.56 -36.62
CA ARG A 3 -41.46 26.73 -36.47
C ARG A 3 -40.89 25.45 -35.85
N LEU A 4 -40.10 24.69 -36.62
CA LEU A 4 -39.34 23.55 -36.11
C LEU A 4 -38.20 24.09 -35.22
N LEU A 5 -38.17 23.65 -33.98
CA LEU A 5 -37.09 23.89 -33.03
C LEU A 5 -36.03 22.79 -33.25
N SER A 6 -34.89 23.15 -33.83
CA SER A 6 -33.75 22.24 -33.97
C SER A 6 -33.06 22.09 -32.63
N PHE A 7 -33.21 20.92 -31.99
CA PHE A 7 -32.43 20.54 -30.81
C PHE A 7 -31.02 20.12 -31.25
N LEU A 8 -30.03 20.96 -30.99
CA LEU A 8 -28.62 20.63 -31.17
C LEU A 8 -28.19 19.77 -29.98
N LEU A 9 -28.11 18.45 -30.19
CA LEU A 9 -27.57 17.51 -29.21
C LEU A 9 -26.05 17.72 -29.14
N MET A 10 -25.57 18.50 -28.18
CA MET A 10 -24.14 18.57 -27.87
C MET A 10 -23.72 17.25 -27.26
N LEU A 11 -23.16 16.35 -28.06
CA LEU A 11 -22.31 15.27 -27.57
C LEU A 11 -21.08 15.93 -26.93
N THR A 12 -21.09 16.06 -25.61
CA THR A 12 -19.85 16.18 -24.86
C THR A 12 -19.06 14.90 -25.10
N PRO A 13 -17.85 14.95 -25.67
CA PRO A 13 -17.02 13.76 -25.77
C PRO A 13 -16.80 13.29 -24.33
N ALA A 14 -17.27 12.09 -24.00
CA ALA A 14 -16.72 11.37 -22.89
C ALA A 14 -15.23 11.24 -23.21
N THR A 15 -14.40 12.04 -22.54
CA THR A 15 -12.97 11.81 -22.50
C THR A 15 -12.80 10.43 -21.92
N ALA A 16 -12.71 9.42 -22.79
CA ALA A 16 -12.19 8.13 -22.40
C ALA A 16 -10.84 8.45 -21.76
N ALA A 17 -10.77 8.31 -20.43
CA ALA A 17 -9.58 8.62 -19.67
C ALA A 17 -8.53 7.57 -20.04
N ALA A 18 -7.80 7.89 -21.09
CA ALA A 18 -6.64 7.15 -21.53
C ALA A 18 -5.46 7.70 -20.74
N MET A 19 -4.60 6.79 -20.27
CA MET A 19 -3.29 7.09 -19.72
C MET A 19 -2.60 8.26 -20.44
N PRO A 20 -1.67 8.98 -19.77
CA PRO A 20 -0.88 10.02 -20.42
C PRO A 20 -0.26 9.48 -21.71
N ARG A 21 -0.29 10.29 -22.78
CA ARG A 21 0.21 9.83 -24.09
C ARG A 21 1.73 9.91 -24.17
N GLY A 22 2.31 9.13 -25.07
CA GLY A 22 3.73 9.22 -25.41
C GLY A 22 4.65 8.81 -24.26
N ALA A 23 5.68 9.62 -24.01
CA ALA A 23 6.74 9.33 -23.05
C ALA A 23 6.23 9.20 -21.61
N ASP A 24 5.27 10.03 -21.20
CA ASP A 24 4.72 9.99 -19.84
C ASP A 24 3.90 8.72 -19.58
N GLY A 25 3.16 8.23 -20.59
CA GLY A 25 2.46 6.94 -20.49
C GLY A 25 3.42 5.75 -20.41
N ALA A 26 4.54 5.81 -21.12
CA ALA A 26 5.59 4.81 -20.99
C ALA A 26 6.21 4.86 -19.59
N ALA A 27 6.58 6.05 -19.12
CA ALA A 27 7.13 6.24 -17.78
C ALA A 27 6.18 5.78 -16.67
N LEU A 28 4.87 5.98 -16.81
CA LEU A 28 3.89 5.51 -15.85
C LEU A 28 3.81 3.98 -15.80
N ARG A 29 3.88 3.30 -16.97
CA ARG A 29 3.96 1.83 -17.05
C ARG A 29 5.23 1.32 -16.39
N ASP A 30 6.37 1.92 -16.71
CA ASP A 30 7.66 1.52 -16.17
C ASP A 30 7.70 1.71 -14.65
N ALA A 31 7.11 2.81 -14.14
CA ALA A 31 6.95 3.04 -12.70
C ALA A 31 6.04 2.00 -12.04
N ALA A 32 4.93 1.61 -12.68
CA ALA A 32 4.04 0.57 -12.16
C ALA A 32 4.75 -0.80 -12.09
N THR A 33 5.59 -1.13 -13.08
CA THR A 33 6.47 -2.31 -13.05
C THR A 33 7.50 -2.21 -11.93
N ALA A 34 8.18 -1.08 -11.81
CA ALA A 34 9.17 -0.84 -10.76
C ALA A 34 8.55 -1.00 -9.35
N MET A 35 7.31 -0.54 -9.13
CA MET A 35 6.60 -0.78 -7.86
C MET A 35 6.36 -2.27 -7.59
N HIS A 36 6.00 -3.06 -8.60
CA HIS A 36 5.81 -4.50 -8.44
C HIS A 36 7.12 -5.22 -8.06
N GLU A 37 8.24 -4.71 -8.54
CA GLU A 37 9.59 -5.17 -8.21
C GLU A 37 10.15 -4.54 -6.91
N LEU A 38 9.33 -3.83 -6.14
CA LEU A 38 9.70 -3.13 -4.90
C LEU A 38 10.82 -2.07 -5.08
N ARG A 39 11.00 -1.53 -6.29
CA ARG A 39 11.86 -0.38 -6.58
C ARG A 39 11.11 0.94 -6.30
N LEU A 40 10.73 1.14 -5.04
CA LEU A 40 9.77 2.18 -4.64
C LEU A 40 10.31 3.61 -4.76
N GLU A 41 11.61 3.82 -4.57
CA GLU A 41 12.23 5.14 -4.69
C GLU A 41 12.22 5.60 -6.15
N GLU A 42 12.57 4.71 -7.07
CA GLU A 42 12.55 4.95 -8.51
C GLU A 42 11.12 5.20 -9.00
N ALA A 43 10.20 4.30 -8.67
CA ALA A 43 8.81 4.44 -9.06
C ALA A 43 8.19 5.72 -8.48
N GLY A 44 8.46 6.00 -7.20
CA GLY A 44 7.93 7.16 -6.51
C GLY A 44 8.40 8.47 -7.13
N ALA A 45 9.69 8.61 -7.48
CA ALA A 45 10.19 9.81 -8.13
C ALA A 45 9.49 10.08 -9.48
N VAL A 46 9.22 9.03 -10.26
CA VAL A 46 8.49 9.14 -11.53
C VAL A 46 7.03 9.52 -11.29
N ILE A 47 6.35 8.84 -10.36
CA ILE A 47 4.95 9.08 -10.04
C ILE A 47 4.73 10.47 -9.46
N ASP A 48 5.61 10.94 -8.57
CA ASP A 48 5.52 12.27 -7.96
C ASP A 48 5.63 13.37 -9.03
N ARG A 49 6.55 13.22 -10.00
CA ARG A 49 6.64 14.12 -11.16
C ARG A 49 5.37 14.07 -12.01
N LEU A 50 4.93 12.86 -12.41
CA LEU A 50 3.75 12.70 -13.25
C LEU A 50 2.49 13.25 -12.58
N ALA A 51 2.38 13.17 -11.26
CA ALA A 51 1.27 13.71 -10.51
C ALA A 51 1.23 15.25 -10.45
N LEU A 52 2.36 15.93 -10.71
CA LEU A 52 2.40 17.38 -10.91
C LEU A 52 2.01 17.74 -12.35
N ASP A 53 2.47 16.97 -13.33
CA ASP A 53 2.24 17.22 -14.75
C ASP A 53 0.81 16.86 -15.18
N HIS A 54 0.24 15.81 -14.59
CA HIS A 54 -1.07 15.22 -14.91
C HIS A 54 -1.92 15.03 -13.65
N PRO A 55 -2.26 16.11 -12.90
CA PRO A 55 -2.90 16.01 -11.59
C PRO A 55 -4.31 15.44 -11.62
N ASP A 56 -4.96 15.46 -12.79
CA ASP A 56 -6.31 14.97 -13.04
C ASP A 56 -6.38 13.61 -13.74
N ASP A 57 -5.24 13.03 -14.12
CA ASP A 57 -5.22 11.74 -14.80
C ASP A 57 -5.53 10.59 -13.81
N PRO A 58 -6.52 9.73 -14.09
CA PRO A 58 -6.95 8.71 -13.15
C PRO A 58 -5.99 7.53 -13.02
N ASP A 59 -5.14 7.27 -14.02
CA ASP A 59 -4.09 6.26 -13.91
C ASP A 59 -2.93 6.81 -13.07
N VAL A 60 -2.54 8.07 -13.26
CA VAL A 60 -1.51 8.73 -12.43
C VAL A 60 -1.95 8.82 -10.96
N ARG A 61 -3.20 9.25 -10.70
CA ARG A 61 -3.74 9.27 -9.33
C ARG A 61 -3.77 7.89 -8.69
N PHE A 62 -4.14 6.86 -9.45
CA PHE A 62 -4.17 5.50 -8.94
C PHE A 62 -2.78 4.99 -8.60
N GLU A 63 -1.77 5.19 -9.46
CA GLU A 63 -0.40 4.79 -9.13
C GLU A 63 0.19 5.63 -7.99
N ARG A 64 -0.22 6.89 -7.83
CA ARG A 64 0.12 7.70 -6.63
C ARG A 64 -0.52 7.13 -5.37
N ALA A 65 -1.76 6.65 -5.44
CA ALA A 65 -2.38 5.93 -4.34
C ALA A 65 -1.60 4.65 -3.99
N MET A 66 -1.18 3.89 -5.01
CA MET A 66 -0.40 2.68 -4.82
C MET A 66 0.92 2.98 -4.10
N ILE A 67 1.71 3.95 -4.56
CA ILE A 67 3.00 4.24 -3.91
C ILE A 67 2.80 4.74 -2.47
N ARG A 68 1.74 5.52 -2.19
CA ARG A 68 1.37 5.91 -0.82
C ARG A 68 1.02 4.71 0.05
N PHE A 69 0.27 3.74 -0.50
CA PHE A 69 -0.05 2.49 0.18
C PHE A 69 1.21 1.67 0.52
N TYR A 70 2.14 1.48 -0.42
CA TYR A 70 3.43 0.83 -0.14
C TYR A 70 4.22 1.56 0.95
N ARG A 71 4.15 2.90 0.98
CA ARG A 71 4.87 3.71 1.97
C ARG A 71 4.20 3.78 3.35
N GLY A 72 3.00 3.21 3.51
CA GLY A 72 2.20 3.25 4.75
C GLY A 72 1.28 4.47 4.90
N ASP A 73 1.23 5.37 3.92
CA ASP A 73 0.27 6.50 3.91
C ASP A 73 -1.10 6.05 3.39
N TYR A 74 -1.80 5.28 4.21
CA TYR A 74 -3.12 4.73 3.85
C TYR A 74 -4.19 5.81 3.72
N ALA A 75 -4.06 6.92 4.45
CA ALA A 75 -5.01 8.02 4.36
C ALA A 75 -4.89 8.74 3.02
N GLY A 76 -3.66 9.10 2.64
CA GLY A 76 -3.38 9.73 1.34
C GLY A 76 -3.63 8.78 0.17
N ALA A 77 -3.42 7.46 0.35
CA ALA A 77 -3.77 6.47 -0.66
C ALA A 77 -5.28 6.44 -0.94
N VAL A 78 -6.12 6.37 0.10
CA VAL A 78 -7.58 6.39 -0.06
C VAL A 78 -8.05 7.69 -0.72
N ALA A 79 -7.49 8.84 -0.32
CA ALA A 79 -7.84 10.12 -0.92
C ALA A 79 -7.52 10.17 -2.43
N ASP A 80 -6.40 9.61 -2.84
CA ASP A 80 -6.03 9.53 -4.26
C ASP A 80 -6.91 8.55 -5.04
N LEU A 81 -7.32 7.43 -4.44
CA LEU A 81 -8.27 6.50 -5.05
C LEU A 81 -9.65 7.13 -5.24
N ASP A 82 -10.12 7.88 -4.24
CA ASP A 82 -11.39 8.61 -4.32
C ASP A 82 -11.36 9.63 -5.48
N ALA A 83 -10.23 10.31 -5.67
CA ALA A 83 -10.03 11.27 -6.75
C ALA A 83 -9.79 10.62 -8.13
N ALA A 84 -9.24 9.41 -8.18
CA ALA A 84 -9.03 8.66 -9.42
C ALA A 84 -10.36 8.12 -9.97
N GLY A 85 -11.30 7.78 -9.10
CA GLY A 85 -12.54 7.12 -9.48
C GLY A 85 -12.31 5.72 -10.07
N THR A 86 -13.25 5.25 -10.89
CA THR A 86 -13.18 3.93 -11.55
C THR A 86 -12.58 3.99 -12.96
N GLU A 87 -12.26 5.19 -13.44
CA GLU A 87 -11.66 5.40 -14.75
C GLU A 87 -10.18 5.03 -14.73
N GLY A 88 -9.59 4.76 -15.90
CA GLY A 88 -8.20 4.33 -16.05
C GLY A 88 -8.07 3.09 -16.92
N THR A 89 -6.91 2.95 -17.54
CA THR A 89 -6.61 1.91 -18.54
C THR A 89 -5.29 1.20 -18.30
N LEU A 90 -4.46 1.67 -17.36
CA LEU A 90 -3.19 1.03 -17.05
C LEU A 90 -3.37 -0.35 -16.42
N ARG A 91 -4.30 -0.45 -15.47
CA ARG A 91 -4.66 -1.69 -14.77
C ARG A 91 -6.04 -2.15 -15.21
N ALA A 92 -6.27 -3.45 -15.24
CA ALA A 92 -7.60 -3.99 -15.49
C ALA A 92 -8.60 -3.49 -14.44
N ALA A 93 -9.86 -3.30 -14.83
CA ALA A 93 -10.89 -2.75 -13.95
C ALA A 93 -11.09 -3.60 -12.69
N ASP A 94 -11.07 -4.94 -12.82
CA ASP A 94 -11.19 -5.87 -11.70
C ASP A 94 -10.00 -5.74 -10.74
N ASP A 95 -8.77 -5.65 -11.26
CA ASP A 95 -7.57 -5.43 -10.44
C ASP A 95 -7.64 -4.11 -9.66
N ARG A 96 -8.11 -3.04 -10.32
CA ARG A 96 -8.33 -1.73 -9.65
C ARG A 96 -9.35 -1.84 -8.53
N ALA A 97 -10.45 -2.56 -8.76
CA ALA A 97 -11.49 -2.76 -7.76
C ALA A 97 -10.96 -3.55 -6.55
N THR A 98 -10.26 -4.67 -6.79
CA THR A 98 -9.64 -5.48 -5.74
C THR A 98 -8.62 -4.69 -4.91
N LEU A 99 -7.72 -3.96 -5.56
CA LEU A 99 -6.72 -3.13 -4.87
C LEU A 99 -7.36 -1.98 -4.11
N THR A 100 -8.40 -1.36 -4.66
CA THR A 100 -9.16 -0.31 -3.98
C THR A 100 -9.81 -0.82 -2.70
N ALA A 101 -10.44 -2.00 -2.75
CA ALA A 101 -11.04 -2.63 -1.58
C ALA A 101 -9.97 -2.89 -0.50
N LEU A 102 -8.86 -3.52 -0.89
CA LEU A 102 -7.73 -3.79 0.02
C LEU A 102 -7.18 -2.52 0.68
N ILE A 103 -6.95 -1.44 -0.08
CA ILE A 103 -6.40 -0.20 0.45
C ILE A 103 -7.37 0.44 1.45
N ARG A 104 -8.68 0.42 1.16
CA ARG A 104 -9.71 0.92 2.09
C ARG A 104 -9.80 0.07 3.36
N ASP A 105 -9.79 -1.25 3.21
CA ASP A 105 -9.80 -2.18 4.34
C ASP A 105 -8.56 -2.01 5.21
N THR A 106 -7.39 -1.83 4.60
CA THR A 106 -6.13 -1.51 5.30
C THR A 106 -6.23 -0.19 6.04
N ARG A 107 -6.72 0.88 5.40
CA ARG A 107 -6.95 2.17 6.07
C ARG A 107 -7.91 2.03 7.24
N GLN A 108 -8.97 1.26 7.10
CA GLN A 108 -9.97 1.06 8.14
C GLN A 108 -9.40 0.27 9.33
N ALA A 109 -8.66 -0.81 9.07
CA ALA A 109 -8.03 -1.65 10.09
C ALA A 109 -6.96 -0.89 10.88
N THR A 110 -6.21 -0.02 10.21
CA THR A 110 -5.07 0.71 10.79
C THR A 110 -5.41 2.15 11.18
N ARG A 111 -6.69 2.57 11.10
CA ARG A 111 -7.11 3.98 11.31
C ARG A 111 -6.65 4.62 12.61
N SER A 112 -6.52 3.80 13.66
CA SER A 112 -6.12 4.23 15.00
C SER A 112 -4.68 3.89 15.32
N PHE A 113 -3.94 3.25 14.41
CA PHE A 113 -2.57 2.86 14.66
C PHE A 113 -1.71 4.09 14.92
N VAL A 114 -0.76 3.93 15.81
CA VAL A 114 0.34 4.87 16.03
C VAL A 114 1.57 4.32 15.34
N GLU A 115 2.40 5.23 14.84
CA GLU A 115 3.67 4.91 14.20
C GLU A 115 4.81 5.36 15.11
N GLU A 116 5.74 4.45 15.37
CA GLU A 116 6.99 4.71 16.09
C GLU A 116 8.18 4.45 15.17
N ARG A 117 9.22 5.28 15.28
CA ARG A 117 10.42 5.19 14.44
C ARG A 117 11.67 5.01 15.29
N SER A 118 12.62 4.23 14.77
CA SER A 118 13.97 4.21 15.34
C SER A 118 14.63 5.58 15.23
N SER A 119 15.64 5.85 16.06
CA SER A 119 16.31 7.16 16.12
C SER A 119 16.93 7.60 14.78
N ASP A 120 17.33 6.65 13.94
CA ASP A 120 17.87 6.85 12.59
C ASP A 120 16.81 6.79 11.47
N GLY A 121 15.54 6.51 11.82
CA GLY A 121 14.44 6.38 10.88
C GLY A 121 14.46 5.12 10.01
N ARG A 122 15.40 4.20 10.22
CA ARG A 122 15.55 2.96 9.44
C ARG A 122 14.40 1.98 9.66
N TYR A 123 13.85 1.94 10.87
CA TYR A 123 12.77 1.03 11.25
C TYR A 123 11.52 1.81 11.63
N VAL A 124 10.38 1.36 11.12
CA VAL A 124 9.07 1.96 11.36
C VAL A 124 8.15 0.87 11.88
N VAL A 125 7.62 1.03 13.09
CA VAL A 125 6.70 0.07 13.71
C VAL A 125 5.36 0.75 13.92
N SER A 126 4.30 0.18 13.34
CA SER A 126 2.93 0.66 13.50
C SER A 126 2.09 -0.35 14.26
N HIS A 127 1.30 0.10 15.23
CA HIS A 127 0.45 -0.78 16.03
C HIS A 127 -0.77 -0.04 16.60
N ALA A 128 -1.78 -0.80 17.02
CA ALA A 128 -2.91 -0.23 17.75
C ALA A 128 -2.46 0.30 19.13
N PRO A 129 -2.97 1.47 19.58
CA PRO A 129 -2.72 1.97 20.92
C PRO A 129 -3.07 0.94 21.99
N GLY A 130 -2.26 0.90 23.04
CA GLY A 130 -2.48 0.03 24.18
C GLY A 130 -1.37 -1.00 24.35
N PRO A 131 -1.69 -2.22 24.80
CA PRO A 131 -0.70 -3.16 25.32
C PRO A 131 0.40 -3.60 24.33
N ASP A 132 0.18 -3.51 23.02
CA ASP A 132 1.19 -3.89 22.02
C ASP A 132 2.31 -2.86 21.87
N ALA A 133 2.17 -1.66 22.44
CA ALA A 133 3.25 -0.67 22.53
C ALA A 133 4.50 -1.23 23.24
N VAL A 134 4.32 -2.18 24.16
CA VAL A 134 5.45 -2.83 24.86
C VAL A 134 6.35 -3.61 23.92
N LEU A 135 5.86 -4.00 22.73
CA LEU A 135 6.61 -4.76 21.74
C LEU A 135 7.58 -3.89 20.94
N VAL A 136 7.34 -2.59 20.84
CA VAL A 136 8.08 -1.69 19.93
C VAL A 136 9.60 -1.68 20.19
N PRO A 137 10.10 -1.54 21.43
CA PRO A 137 11.55 -1.56 21.67
C PRO A 137 12.20 -2.88 21.24
N TYR A 138 11.51 -4.00 21.45
CA TYR A 138 11.97 -5.33 21.05
C TYR A 138 11.91 -5.54 19.54
N ALA A 139 10.89 -4.98 18.88
CA ALA A 139 10.77 -5.00 17.43
C ALA A 139 11.92 -4.25 16.79
N PHE A 140 12.31 -3.09 17.30
CA PHE A 140 13.50 -2.38 16.81
C PHE A 140 14.78 -3.20 16.99
N GLU A 141 14.96 -3.88 18.12
CA GLU A 141 16.13 -4.76 18.31
C GLU A 141 16.14 -5.91 17.30
N ALA A 142 15.00 -6.61 17.14
CA ALA A 142 14.87 -7.74 16.24
C ALA A 142 15.09 -7.34 14.78
N LEU A 143 14.42 -6.27 14.33
CA LEU A 143 14.60 -5.72 12.99
C LEU A 143 16.04 -5.31 12.74
N ALA A 144 16.69 -4.63 13.69
CA ALA A 144 18.08 -4.19 13.53
C ALA A 144 19.08 -5.35 13.52
N ARG A 145 18.81 -6.42 14.25
CA ARG A 145 19.63 -7.64 14.21
C ARG A 145 19.45 -8.38 12.88
N ALA A 146 18.22 -8.56 12.41
CA ALA A 146 17.92 -9.21 11.16
C ALA A 146 18.46 -8.43 9.95
N ASP A 147 18.22 -7.12 9.88
CA ASP A 147 18.68 -6.25 8.79
C ASP A 147 20.21 -6.28 8.67
N ARG A 148 20.94 -6.14 9.78
CA ARG A 148 22.40 -6.23 9.78
C ARG A 148 22.89 -7.60 9.34
N ALA A 149 22.37 -8.68 9.91
CA ALA A 149 22.82 -10.04 9.58
C ALA A 149 22.56 -10.37 8.10
N LEU A 150 21.38 -10.05 7.59
CA LEU A 150 21.02 -10.26 6.18
C LEU A 150 21.87 -9.39 5.25
N SER A 151 22.06 -8.11 5.61
CA SER A 151 22.86 -7.20 4.80
C SER A 151 24.33 -7.61 4.73
N GLU A 152 24.91 -8.07 5.83
CA GLU A 152 26.30 -8.56 5.89
C GLU A 152 26.50 -9.83 5.06
N GLU A 153 25.54 -10.76 5.11
CA GLU A 153 25.64 -12.05 4.40
C GLU A 153 25.34 -11.91 2.89
N ILE A 154 24.29 -11.17 2.54
CA ILE A 154 23.81 -11.04 1.15
C ILE A 154 24.57 -9.92 0.41
N GLY A 155 25.08 -8.92 1.13
CA GLY A 155 25.74 -7.75 0.56
C GLY A 155 24.78 -6.73 -0.07
N VAL A 156 23.49 -6.80 0.27
CA VAL A 156 22.46 -5.88 -0.23
C VAL A 156 21.67 -5.31 0.94
N HIS A 157 21.45 -4.01 0.92
CA HIS A 157 20.56 -3.32 1.85
C HIS A 157 19.20 -3.07 1.19
N VAL A 158 18.12 -3.35 1.92
CA VAL A 158 16.77 -2.97 1.48
C VAL A 158 16.68 -1.45 1.40
N PRO A 159 16.28 -0.85 0.26
CA PRO A 159 16.06 0.59 0.16
C PRO A 159 14.96 1.10 1.10
N GLY A 160 14.98 2.40 1.43
CA GLY A 160 13.95 3.02 2.26
C GLY A 160 13.93 2.52 3.72
N PRO A 161 12.84 2.76 4.48
CA PRO A 161 12.69 2.22 5.82
C PRO A 161 12.06 0.81 5.82
N ILE A 162 12.46 -0.04 6.76
CA ILE A 162 11.81 -1.34 7.00
C ILE A 162 10.57 -1.13 7.88
N ARG A 163 9.41 -1.54 7.38
CA ARG A 163 8.12 -1.35 8.04
C ARG A 163 7.62 -2.65 8.68
N LEU A 164 7.20 -2.56 9.93
CA LEU A 164 6.49 -3.60 10.66
C LEU A 164 5.15 -3.08 11.14
N GLU A 165 4.09 -3.86 10.91
CA GLU A 165 2.76 -3.58 11.40
C GLU A 165 2.28 -4.71 12.31
N ILE A 166 1.90 -4.36 13.54
CA ILE A 166 1.45 -5.31 14.55
C ILE A 166 -0.07 -5.25 14.66
N TYR A 167 -0.72 -6.35 14.27
CA TYR A 167 -2.16 -6.51 14.23
C TYR A 167 -2.68 -7.25 15.46
N PRO A 168 -3.74 -6.77 16.13
CA PRO A 168 -4.18 -7.36 17.40
C PRO A 168 -4.79 -8.77 17.27
N SER A 169 -5.16 -9.22 16.07
CA SER A 169 -5.82 -10.50 15.83
C SER A 169 -5.63 -11.06 14.42
N ALA A 170 -5.91 -12.35 14.24
CA ALA A 170 -6.01 -13.00 12.92
C ALA A 170 -7.05 -12.33 12.02
N ALA A 171 -8.18 -11.89 12.58
CA ALA A 171 -9.22 -11.17 11.83
C ALA A 171 -8.70 -9.86 11.23
N SER A 172 -7.96 -9.08 12.02
CA SER A 172 -7.35 -7.85 11.52
C SER A 172 -6.22 -8.11 10.51
N LEU A 173 -5.47 -9.22 10.63
CA LEU A 173 -4.48 -9.61 9.62
C LEU A 173 -5.15 -10.04 8.30
N ALA A 174 -6.24 -10.82 8.38
CA ALA A 174 -7.02 -11.23 7.21
C ALA A 174 -7.53 -10.01 6.45
N GLN A 175 -8.06 -9.02 7.17
CA GLN A 175 -8.62 -7.79 6.58
C GLN A 175 -7.62 -7.00 5.73
N VAL A 176 -6.33 -7.05 6.05
CA VAL A 176 -5.28 -6.28 5.35
C VAL A 176 -4.45 -7.11 4.38
N SER A 177 -4.81 -8.37 4.17
CA SER A 177 -4.03 -9.32 3.39
C SER A 177 -4.87 -9.97 2.29
N ALA A 178 -4.27 -10.91 1.56
CA ALA A 178 -4.97 -11.74 0.60
C ALA A 178 -5.51 -13.05 1.22
N LEU A 179 -5.37 -13.23 2.54
CA LEU A 179 -5.72 -14.46 3.24
C LEU A 179 -7.07 -14.31 3.95
N THR A 180 -7.87 -15.38 3.94
CA THR A 180 -9.04 -15.45 4.81
C THR A 180 -8.62 -15.76 6.25
N VAL A 181 -9.53 -15.52 7.21
CA VAL A 181 -9.31 -15.96 8.60
C VAL A 181 -9.11 -17.47 8.68
N GLN A 182 -9.86 -18.23 7.89
CA GLN A 182 -9.72 -19.69 7.83
C GLN A 182 -8.35 -20.11 7.31
N ASP A 183 -7.80 -19.45 6.27
CA ASP A 183 -6.45 -19.74 5.78
C ASP A 183 -5.41 -19.51 6.88
N ILE A 184 -5.53 -18.38 7.58
CA ILE A 184 -4.65 -18.00 8.69
C ILE A 184 -4.70 -19.04 9.82
N GLU A 185 -5.90 -19.39 10.28
CA GLU A 185 -6.10 -20.34 11.38
C GLU A 185 -5.68 -21.76 11.01
N THR A 186 -5.96 -22.19 9.77
CA THR A 186 -5.64 -23.55 9.30
C THR A 186 -4.14 -23.76 9.15
N THR A 187 -3.43 -22.76 8.62
CA THR A 187 -1.98 -22.84 8.37
C THR A 187 -1.14 -22.40 9.56
N GLY A 188 -1.74 -21.75 10.56
CA GLY A 188 -1.00 -21.12 11.66
C GLY A 188 -0.22 -19.89 11.22
N THR A 189 -0.68 -19.18 10.18
CA THR A 189 -0.01 -17.99 9.68
C THR A 189 -0.06 -16.87 10.73
N ILE A 190 1.09 -16.48 11.23
CA ILE A 190 1.25 -15.39 12.22
C ILE A 190 1.78 -14.10 11.60
N ALA A 191 2.38 -14.20 10.41
CA ALA A 191 3.07 -13.12 9.74
C ALA A 191 3.05 -13.30 8.22
N LEU A 192 3.08 -12.19 7.47
CA LEU A 192 3.38 -12.18 6.04
C LEU A 192 4.16 -10.92 5.64
N CYS A 193 4.97 -11.04 4.59
CA CYS A 193 5.65 -9.90 3.97
C CYS A 193 5.01 -9.64 2.61
N LYS A 194 4.34 -8.48 2.47
CA LYS A 194 3.73 -8.06 1.20
C LYS A 194 3.57 -6.55 1.19
N TRP A 195 3.70 -5.95 0.00
CA TRP A 195 3.56 -4.51 -0.21
C TRP A 195 4.52 -3.66 0.64
N ASP A 196 5.80 -4.05 0.67
CA ASP A 196 6.88 -3.35 1.39
C ASP A 196 6.67 -3.19 2.90
N ARG A 197 5.98 -4.16 3.50
CA ARG A 197 5.82 -4.24 4.95
C ARG A 197 5.74 -5.68 5.45
N LEU A 198 6.24 -5.85 6.67
CA LEU A 198 5.99 -7.01 7.51
C LEU A 198 4.67 -6.78 8.24
N MET A 199 3.73 -7.69 8.10
CA MET A 199 2.48 -7.68 8.85
C MET A 199 2.50 -8.88 9.80
N VAL A 200 2.43 -8.62 11.10
CA VAL A 200 2.47 -9.67 12.13
C VAL A 200 1.28 -9.56 13.06
N THR A 201 0.78 -10.68 13.55
CA THR A 201 -0.18 -10.67 14.66
C THR A 201 0.54 -10.44 15.98
N SER A 202 -0.06 -9.69 16.91
CA SER A 202 0.47 -9.58 18.26
C SER A 202 0.59 -10.97 18.88
N PRO A 203 1.66 -11.28 19.66
CA PRO A 203 1.75 -12.52 20.42
C PRO A 203 0.50 -12.80 21.28
N ARG A 204 -0.21 -11.76 21.73
CA ARG A 204 -1.46 -11.92 22.50
C ARG A 204 -2.60 -12.58 21.71
N ALA A 205 -2.51 -12.57 20.38
CA ALA A 205 -3.54 -13.15 19.51
C ALA A 205 -3.61 -14.68 19.65
N LEU A 206 -2.55 -15.30 20.19
CA LEU A 206 -2.49 -16.74 20.45
C LEU A 206 -2.48 -17.02 21.95
N VAL A 207 -3.19 -18.07 22.38
CA VAL A 207 -3.34 -18.47 23.80
C VAL A 207 -1.99 -18.66 24.51
N ARG A 208 -0.97 -19.14 23.79
CA ARG A 208 0.37 -19.41 24.33
C ARG A 208 1.43 -18.40 23.86
N GLY A 209 1.03 -17.36 23.13
CA GLY A 209 1.96 -16.56 22.37
C GLY A 209 2.73 -17.38 21.33
N TYR A 210 3.80 -16.79 20.82
CA TYR A 210 4.77 -17.42 19.93
C TYR A 210 6.12 -16.67 20.06
N PRO A 211 7.26 -17.29 19.68
CA PRO A 211 8.58 -16.67 19.77
C PRO A 211 8.78 -15.63 18.65
N TRP A 212 8.02 -14.54 18.73
CA TRP A 212 7.81 -13.59 17.65
C TRP A 212 9.06 -12.81 17.21
N MET A 213 10.08 -12.70 18.07
CA MET A 213 11.37 -12.08 17.71
C MET A 213 12.29 -13.04 16.94
N ASP A 214 12.06 -14.34 17.05
CA ASP A 214 12.87 -15.39 16.42
C ASP A 214 12.20 -15.95 15.15
N THR A 215 11.04 -15.38 14.76
CA THR A 215 10.27 -15.74 13.57
C THR A 215 10.63 -14.84 12.41
#